data_AF-A0A935J9N4-F1
#
_entry.id   AF-A0A935J9N4-F1
#
_cell.length_a   1.000
_cell.length_b   1.000
_cell.length_c   1.000
_cell.angle_alpha   90.00
_cell.angle_beta   90.00
_cell.angle_gamma   90.00
#
_symmetry.space_group_name_H-M   'P 1'
#
loop_
_entity.id
_entity.type
_entity.pdbx_description
1 polymer ?
#
loop_
_entity_poly.entity_id
_entity_poly.type
_entity_poly.pdbx_seq_one_letter_code
_entity_poly.pdbx_strand_id
1 'polypeptide(L)'
;MKKLFTFLSFVIMTHLSIANNVTTANVSVGSQNTSLHYSMVKFDIAWENSWRTVTNESNYDGCWVFVKFRKKNTYAWQHATFNYVSPGTAGASGHTEPSGSTISTPSDGKGIFIYRNAVGNGNINWTGAQLRWNYGADGVADNDSVEIKLFAVEVVYVPQGSFYLGSNGTEPYHLRRGDKDTCFNVTSENALTVGTLASDLFSASGTLQNGTIPALYPKGFNSFWCMKYEISQQQYADFLNTLDAATATTRTPSAFTTGSHPALIPNQPERAMNSLSNDDVLSLLDWSALRPMTELEYEKACRGANQAPVPNEYAWGNTTIEFVQTPTDIGLSTETWASGNIGYNNSYPIRCGALATSTSTRQSSGGSFMALWK
;
A
#
# COMPACT_ATOMS: atom_id res chain seq x y z
N MET A 1 21.56 10.38 -59.03
CA MET A 1 21.56 8.97 -58.60
C MET A 1 21.34 8.93 -57.09
N LYS A 2 20.31 8.18 -56.67
CA LYS A 2 19.64 8.26 -55.37
C LYS A 2 20.57 7.80 -54.24
N LYS A 3 20.74 8.62 -53.19
CA LYS A 3 21.36 8.18 -51.92
C LYS A 3 20.27 7.55 -51.06
N LEU A 4 20.38 6.24 -50.85
CA LEU A 4 19.50 5.43 -50.03
C LEU A 4 19.86 5.69 -48.55
N PHE A 5 18.98 6.34 -47.80
CA PHE A 5 19.08 6.41 -46.34
C PHE A 5 18.34 5.21 -45.76
N THR A 6 19.09 4.25 -45.22
CA THR A 6 18.53 3.11 -44.49
C THR A 6 18.13 3.58 -43.09
N PHE A 7 16.82 3.73 -42.86
CA PHE A 7 16.24 3.99 -41.55
C PHE A 7 16.11 2.65 -40.81
N LEU A 8 17.02 2.37 -39.87
CA LEU A 8 16.95 1.19 -39.01
C LEU A 8 16.05 1.49 -37.81
N SER A 9 14.75 1.24 -37.99
CA SER A 9 13.75 1.28 -36.93
C SER A 9 13.87 0.03 -36.05
N PHE A 10 14.58 0.12 -34.93
CA PHE A 10 14.48 -0.88 -33.86
C PHE A 10 13.18 -0.62 -33.07
N VAL A 11 12.08 -1.26 -33.47
CA VAL A 11 10.94 -1.47 -32.58
C VAL A 11 11.16 -2.81 -31.89
N ILE A 12 11.80 -2.77 -30.73
CA ILE A 12 11.67 -3.86 -29.75
C ILE A 12 10.46 -3.50 -28.90
N MET A 13 9.29 -3.97 -29.32
CA MET A 13 8.14 -4.12 -28.43
C MET A 13 8.04 -5.58 -28.01
N THR A 14 8.67 -5.87 -26.88
CA THR A 14 8.31 -6.98 -26.01
C THR A 14 8.33 -6.45 -24.58
N HIS A 15 7.26 -5.78 -24.19
CA HIS A 15 6.99 -5.50 -22.79
C HIS A 15 6.36 -6.74 -22.17
N LEU A 16 7.18 -7.54 -21.50
CA LEU A 16 6.69 -8.33 -20.37
C LEU A 16 6.89 -7.42 -19.15
N SER A 17 5.92 -6.55 -18.86
CA SER A 17 5.88 -5.78 -17.61
C SER A 17 5.27 -6.65 -16.52
N ILE A 18 5.98 -6.81 -15.41
CA ILE A 18 5.62 -7.74 -14.33
C ILE A 18 5.64 -6.95 -13.01
N ALA A 19 4.47 -6.85 -12.36
CA ALA A 19 4.14 -6.18 -11.09
C ALA A 19 4.48 -4.68 -10.92
N ASN A 20 3.63 -4.00 -10.13
CA ASN A 20 3.45 -2.56 -10.17
C ASN A 20 4.54 -1.82 -9.36
N ASN A 21 5.37 -1.10 -10.12
CA ASN A 21 6.52 -0.35 -9.63
C ASN A 21 6.14 1.13 -9.56
N VAL A 22 5.53 1.56 -8.46
CA VAL A 22 5.30 2.99 -8.25
C VAL A 22 6.63 3.74 -8.26
N THR A 23 6.69 4.78 -9.10
CA THR A 23 7.83 5.67 -9.24
C THR A 23 7.36 7.11 -9.18
N THR A 24 8.21 7.97 -8.64
CA THR A 24 7.98 9.41 -8.60
C THR A 24 9.15 10.14 -9.27
N ALA A 25 8.83 11.24 -9.95
CA ALA A 25 9.82 12.02 -10.69
C ALA A 25 9.54 13.51 -10.58
N ASN A 26 10.52 14.34 -10.97
CA ASN A 26 10.40 15.80 -11.03
C ASN A 26 9.94 16.44 -9.70
N VAL A 27 10.31 15.80 -8.57
CA VAL A 27 9.96 16.25 -7.22
C VAL A 27 10.66 17.57 -6.90
N SER A 28 9.88 18.61 -6.61
CA SER A 28 10.42 19.93 -6.30
C SER A 28 9.48 20.78 -5.45
N VAL A 29 10.03 21.78 -4.74
CA VAL A 29 9.23 22.83 -4.09
C VAL A 29 9.06 23.98 -5.09
N GLY A 30 7.81 24.31 -5.37
CA GLY A 30 7.37 25.29 -6.35
C GLY A 30 6.99 26.64 -5.74
N SER A 31 5.91 27.23 -6.25
CA SER A 31 5.44 28.57 -5.84
C SER A 31 5.15 28.64 -4.34
N GLN A 32 5.61 29.74 -3.73
CA GLN A 32 5.44 30.06 -2.32
C GLN A 32 4.41 31.19 -2.13
N ASN A 33 3.62 31.09 -1.06
CA ASN A 33 2.79 32.16 -0.54
C ASN A 33 3.21 32.45 0.91
N THR A 34 3.90 33.57 1.12
CA THR A 34 4.42 33.98 2.44
C THR A 34 3.37 34.63 3.34
N SER A 35 2.21 35.03 2.81
CA SER A 35 1.10 35.53 3.64
C SER A 35 0.31 34.41 4.30
N LEU A 36 0.23 33.25 3.65
CA LEU A 36 -0.50 32.06 4.12
C LEU A 36 0.44 30.90 4.49
N HIS A 37 1.75 31.14 4.44
CA HIS A 37 2.83 30.21 4.80
C HIS A 37 2.70 28.80 4.17
N TYR A 38 2.52 28.75 2.85
CA TYR A 38 2.51 27.49 2.10
C TYR A 38 3.33 27.54 0.82
N SER A 39 3.78 26.36 0.38
CA SER A 39 4.44 26.16 -0.92
C SER A 39 3.82 24.96 -1.63
N MET A 40 3.92 24.93 -2.97
CA MET A 40 3.44 23.79 -3.76
C MET A 40 4.55 22.75 -3.92
N VAL A 41 4.35 21.51 -3.45
CA VAL A 41 5.22 20.38 -3.79
C VAL A 41 4.77 19.79 -5.13
N LYS A 42 5.63 19.87 -6.15
CA LYS A 42 5.37 19.36 -7.50
C LYS A 42 5.97 17.98 -7.66
N PHE A 43 5.28 17.09 -8.36
CA PHE A 43 5.79 15.75 -8.70
C PHE A 43 5.03 15.14 -9.88
N ASP A 44 5.67 14.16 -10.50
CA ASP A 44 5.08 13.21 -11.42
C ASP A 44 5.01 11.83 -10.74
N ILE A 45 4.03 11.01 -11.11
CA ILE A 45 3.84 9.67 -10.57
C ILE A 45 3.44 8.68 -11.66
N ALA A 46 4.03 7.49 -11.62
CA ALA A 46 3.71 6.40 -12.53
C ALA A 46 3.69 5.08 -11.77
N TRP A 47 2.77 4.19 -12.16
CA TRP A 47 2.74 2.79 -11.74
C TRP A 47 1.97 1.97 -12.79
N GLU A 48 2.13 0.65 -12.74
CA GLU A 48 1.57 -0.25 -13.74
C GLU A 48 0.23 -0.83 -13.27
N ASN A 49 -0.53 -1.42 -14.21
CA ASN A 49 -1.75 -2.20 -13.97
C ASN A 49 -2.73 -1.58 -12.95
N SER A 50 -2.93 -0.26 -13.01
CA SER A 50 -3.97 0.40 -12.22
C SER A 50 -5.36 0.02 -12.72
N TRP A 51 -6.34 -0.05 -11.84
CA TRP A 51 -7.73 -0.31 -12.19
C TRP A 51 -8.72 0.47 -11.33
N ARG A 52 -9.93 0.64 -11.86
CA ARG A 52 -11.10 1.04 -11.09
C ARG A 52 -12.35 0.33 -11.62
N THR A 53 -13.09 -0.31 -10.72
CA THR A 53 -14.38 -0.93 -10.99
C THR A 53 -15.48 -0.32 -10.11
N VAL A 54 -16.73 -0.44 -10.56
CA VAL A 54 -17.93 -0.04 -9.81
C VAL A 54 -18.98 -1.16 -9.80
N THR A 55 -18.61 -2.33 -10.33
CA THR A 55 -19.43 -3.54 -10.41
C THR A 55 -18.80 -4.58 -9.51
N ASN A 56 -19.62 -5.39 -8.83
CA ASN A 56 -19.18 -6.43 -7.90
C ASN A 56 -18.35 -5.87 -6.74
N GLU A 57 -17.01 -5.94 -6.85
CA GLU A 57 -16.06 -5.56 -5.81
C GLU A 57 -16.10 -4.07 -5.50
N SER A 58 -16.48 -3.22 -6.48
CA SER A 58 -16.49 -1.75 -6.35
C SER A 58 -15.20 -1.20 -5.71
N ASN A 59 -14.06 -1.75 -6.14
CA ASN A 59 -12.74 -1.44 -5.63
C ASN A 59 -11.87 -0.80 -6.72
N TYR A 60 -10.78 -0.20 -6.28
CA TYR A 60 -9.81 0.45 -7.16
C TYR A 60 -8.49 0.63 -6.44
N ASP A 61 -7.42 0.72 -7.22
CA ASP A 61 -6.10 1.01 -6.69
C ASP A 61 -5.74 2.50 -6.78
N GLY A 62 -4.69 2.85 -6.07
CA GLY A 62 -4.13 4.19 -6.03
C GLY A 62 -2.78 4.20 -5.32
N CYS A 63 -2.29 5.39 -5.05
CA CYS A 63 -1.09 5.60 -4.26
C CYS A 63 -1.40 6.47 -3.03
N TRP A 64 -0.91 6.04 -1.87
CA TRP A 64 -0.71 6.91 -0.72
C TRP A 64 0.60 7.67 -0.91
N VAL A 65 0.53 9.01 -0.94
CA VAL A 65 1.67 9.89 -1.16
C VAL A 65 1.88 10.77 0.06
N PHE A 66 3.12 10.81 0.56
CA PHE A 66 3.51 11.66 1.67
C PHE A 66 4.92 12.23 1.45
N VAL A 67 5.25 13.30 2.17
CA VAL A 67 6.52 14.03 2.01
C VAL A 67 7.24 14.14 3.34
N LYS A 68 8.53 13.80 3.31
CA LYS A 68 9.47 14.15 4.36
C LYS A 68 10.25 15.38 3.94
N PHE A 69 10.50 16.27 4.89
CA PHE A 69 11.33 17.44 4.67
C PHE A 69 12.35 17.59 5.79
N ARG A 70 13.41 18.34 5.53
CA ARG A 70 14.29 18.87 6.58
C ARG A 70 14.78 20.25 6.18
N LYS A 71 15.11 21.08 7.16
CA LYS A 71 15.78 22.36 6.90
C LYS A 71 17.21 22.07 6.48
N LYS A 72 17.75 22.85 5.54
CA LYS A 72 19.18 22.76 5.20
C LYS A 72 20.01 22.96 6.47
N ASN A 73 21.10 22.20 6.57
CA ASN A 73 21.99 22.15 7.75
C ASN A 73 21.37 21.51 9.01
N THR A 74 20.20 20.87 8.89
CA THR A 74 19.66 19.99 9.93
C THR A 74 19.68 18.55 9.45
N TYR A 75 19.69 17.61 10.40
CA TYR A 75 19.80 16.18 10.10
C TYR A 75 18.47 15.43 10.21
N ALA A 76 17.55 15.93 11.04
CA ALA A 76 16.28 15.27 11.32
C ALA A 76 15.27 15.51 10.18
N TRP A 77 14.77 14.43 9.60
CA TRP A 77 13.63 14.48 8.69
C TRP A 77 12.32 14.60 9.48
N GLN A 78 11.42 15.44 8.98
CA GLN A 78 10.11 15.75 9.54
C GLN A 78 9.02 15.44 8.51
N HIS A 79 7.78 15.29 8.97
CA HIS A 79 6.64 14.98 8.12
C HIS A 79 5.92 16.26 7.69
N ALA A 80 5.75 16.47 6.38
CA ALA A 80 5.05 17.63 5.84
C ALA A 80 3.53 17.58 6.12
N THR A 81 2.93 18.72 6.44
CA THR A 81 1.47 18.88 6.60
C THR A 81 0.85 19.50 5.36
N PHE A 82 0.10 18.70 4.61
CA PHE A 82 -0.68 19.17 3.49
C PHE A 82 -1.94 19.90 3.95
N ASN A 83 -2.34 20.89 3.16
CA ASN A 83 -3.57 21.61 3.38
C ASN A 83 -4.77 20.68 3.24
N TYR A 84 -5.70 20.73 4.19
CA TYR A 84 -6.95 20.01 4.15
C TYR A 84 -8.11 20.99 4.31
N VAL A 85 -9.10 20.89 3.42
CA VAL A 85 -10.40 21.53 3.59
C VAL A 85 -11.46 20.49 3.27
N SER A 86 -12.40 20.27 4.19
CA SER A 86 -13.51 19.31 3.98
C SER A 86 -14.23 19.60 2.66
N PRO A 87 -14.49 18.60 1.80
CA PRO A 87 -14.39 17.16 2.06
C PRO A 87 -13.03 16.50 1.76
N GLY A 88 -11.96 17.27 1.53
CA GLY A 88 -10.62 16.76 1.24
C GLY A 88 -10.31 16.60 -0.25
N THR A 89 -11.16 17.11 -1.15
CA THR A 89 -10.89 17.13 -2.59
C THR A 89 -9.71 18.02 -2.94
N ALA A 90 -8.99 17.70 -4.03
CA ALA A 90 -7.89 18.51 -4.56
C ALA A 90 -8.20 20.01 -4.59
N GLY A 91 -9.31 20.41 -5.24
CA GLY A 91 -9.69 21.81 -5.40
C GLY A 91 -9.94 22.54 -4.07
N ALA A 92 -10.70 21.92 -3.15
CA ALA A 92 -10.96 22.50 -1.83
C ALA A 92 -9.66 22.67 -1.01
N SER A 93 -8.78 21.67 -1.07
CA SER A 93 -7.48 21.67 -0.40
C SER A 93 -6.42 22.51 -1.12
N GLY A 94 -6.73 23.12 -2.27
CA GLY A 94 -5.79 23.93 -3.03
C GLY A 94 -4.64 23.13 -3.66
N HIS A 95 -4.88 21.87 -3.99
CA HIS A 95 -3.99 21.00 -4.75
C HIS A 95 -4.29 21.09 -6.25
N THR A 96 -3.34 20.66 -7.08
CA THR A 96 -3.53 20.46 -8.52
C THR A 96 -3.46 18.97 -8.81
N GLU A 97 -4.55 18.40 -9.32
CA GLU A 97 -4.61 17.00 -9.75
C GLU A 97 -4.32 16.88 -11.26
N PRO A 98 -3.50 15.90 -11.69
CA PRO A 98 -3.34 15.56 -13.10
C PRO A 98 -4.66 15.11 -13.76
N SER A 99 -4.77 15.30 -15.07
CA SER A 99 -5.93 14.83 -15.83
C SER A 99 -6.10 13.31 -15.73
N GLY A 100 -7.33 12.85 -15.49
CA GLY A 100 -7.65 11.44 -15.28
C GLY A 100 -7.42 10.92 -13.86
N SER A 101 -6.94 11.77 -12.95
CA SER A 101 -6.72 11.43 -11.54
C SER A 101 -7.72 12.13 -10.61
N THR A 102 -7.79 11.62 -9.39
CA THR A 102 -8.45 12.26 -8.25
C THR A 102 -7.45 12.30 -7.10
N ILE A 103 -7.31 13.46 -6.45
CA ILE A 103 -6.59 13.59 -5.16
C ILE A 103 -7.59 13.74 -4.01
N SER A 104 -7.40 12.93 -2.97
CA SER A 104 -8.18 12.97 -1.72
C SER A 104 -7.24 13.07 -0.51
N THR A 105 -7.41 14.12 0.29
CA THR A 105 -6.61 14.41 1.49
C THR A 105 -7.39 14.03 2.74
N PRO A 106 -6.88 13.12 3.60
CA PRO A 106 -7.44 12.90 4.93
C PRO A 106 -7.37 14.16 5.81
N SER A 107 -8.21 14.22 6.84
CA SER A 107 -8.33 15.41 7.69
C SER A 107 -7.09 15.74 8.52
N ASP A 108 -6.15 14.81 8.67
CA ASP A 108 -4.87 15.04 9.35
C ASP A 108 -3.82 15.74 8.47
N GLY A 109 -4.03 15.80 7.16
CA GLY A 109 -3.10 16.38 6.20
C GLY A 109 -1.74 15.69 6.12
N LYS A 110 -1.57 14.45 6.61
CA LYS A 110 -0.27 13.76 6.64
C LYS A 110 0.05 12.96 5.38
N GLY A 111 -0.82 13.02 4.39
CA GLY A 111 -0.60 12.47 3.06
C GLY A 111 -1.83 12.67 2.21
N ILE A 112 -1.81 12.11 1.02
CA ILE A 112 -2.95 12.11 0.10
C ILE A 112 -3.08 10.75 -0.56
N PHE A 113 -4.31 10.40 -0.94
CA PHE A 113 -4.57 9.35 -1.92
C PHE A 113 -4.64 9.97 -3.31
N ILE A 114 -3.99 9.37 -4.29
CA ILE A 114 -4.13 9.68 -5.71
C ILE A 114 -4.51 8.42 -6.49
N TYR A 115 -5.60 8.47 -7.28
CA TYR A 115 -6.17 7.31 -7.97
C TYR A 115 -6.97 7.73 -9.21
N ARG A 116 -7.35 6.77 -10.06
CA ARG A 116 -8.08 7.03 -11.31
C ARG A 116 -9.44 7.67 -11.04
N ASN A 117 -9.80 8.71 -11.78
CA ASN A 117 -11.09 9.38 -11.60
C ASN A 117 -12.29 8.67 -12.27
N ALA A 118 -12.02 7.67 -13.12
CA ALA A 118 -13.04 6.95 -13.88
C ALA A 118 -12.76 5.44 -13.90
N VAL A 119 -13.81 4.66 -14.17
CA VAL A 119 -13.71 3.20 -14.42
C VAL A 119 -12.77 2.94 -15.58
N GLY A 120 -11.87 1.98 -15.41
CA GLY A 120 -10.90 1.62 -16.43
C GLY A 120 -9.72 0.87 -15.84
N ASN A 121 -8.78 0.48 -16.71
CA ASN A 121 -7.54 -0.16 -16.30
C ASN A 121 -6.36 0.28 -17.19
N GLY A 122 -5.15 -0.07 -16.78
CA GLY A 122 -3.91 0.13 -17.52
C GLY A 122 -2.84 0.84 -16.70
N ASN A 123 -1.77 1.28 -17.35
CA ASN A 123 -0.70 1.99 -16.67
C ASN A 123 -1.07 3.44 -16.37
N ILE A 124 -0.47 3.99 -15.32
CA ILE A 124 -0.53 5.40 -14.97
C ILE A 124 0.82 6.05 -15.26
N ASN A 125 0.75 7.21 -15.90
CA ASN A 125 1.87 8.13 -16.06
C ASN A 125 1.30 9.55 -15.99
N TRP A 126 1.18 10.07 -14.78
CA TRP A 126 0.61 11.38 -14.52
C TRP A 126 1.69 12.38 -14.19
N THR A 127 1.58 13.56 -14.80
CA THR A 127 2.54 14.64 -14.64
C THR A 127 1.89 15.89 -14.08
N GLY A 128 2.69 16.71 -13.39
CA GLY A 128 2.29 18.04 -12.93
C GLY A 128 1.34 18.05 -11.73
N ALA A 129 1.32 16.99 -10.91
CA ALA A 129 0.62 17.01 -9.63
C ALA A 129 1.25 18.06 -8.71
N GLN A 130 0.43 18.79 -7.95
CA GLN A 130 0.93 19.78 -6.99
C GLN A 130 0.17 19.70 -5.67
N LEU A 131 0.89 19.53 -4.56
CA LEU A 131 0.30 19.49 -3.22
C LEU A 131 0.64 20.77 -2.47
N ARG A 132 -0.37 21.37 -1.84
CA ARG A 132 -0.20 22.54 -1.00
C ARG A 132 0.36 22.09 0.35
N TRP A 133 1.66 22.29 0.55
CA TRP A 133 2.33 22.06 1.82
C TRP A 133 2.30 23.33 2.67
N ASN A 134 1.59 23.28 3.80
CA ASN A 134 1.50 24.38 4.76
C ASN A 134 2.75 24.42 5.64
N TYR A 135 3.90 24.76 5.06
CA TYR A 135 5.21 24.70 5.72
C TYR A 135 5.27 25.50 7.03
N GLY A 136 4.48 26.57 7.18
CA GLY A 136 4.42 27.34 8.42
C GLY A 136 3.86 26.54 9.59
N ALA A 137 2.95 25.60 9.33
CA ALA A 137 2.42 24.68 10.34
C ALA A 137 3.49 23.68 10.83
N ASP A 138 4.50 23.42 10.00
CA ASP A 138 5.62 22.53 10.33
C ASP A 138 6.86 23.31 10.83
N GLY A 139 6.68 24.58 11.21
CA GLY A 139 7.73 25.40 11.82
C GLY A 139 8.85 25.81 10.86
N VAL A 140 8.60 25.80 9.54
CA VAL A 140 9.52 26.33 8.52
C VAL A 140 9.23 27.82 8.32
N ALA A 141 10.25 28.68 8.40
CA ALA A 141 10.10 30.10 8.14
C ALA A 141 10.09 30.40 6.63
N ASP A 142 9.54 31.54 6.22
CA ASP A 142 9.41 31.90 4.79
C ASP A 142 10.76 31.94 4.04
N ASN A 143 11.85 32.22 4.75
CA ASN A 143 13.21 32.29 4.22
C ASN A 143 14.06 31.04 4.52
N ASP A 144 13.51 30.02 5.18
CA ASP A 144 14.21 28.77 5.41
C ASP A 144 14.40 28.03 4.06
N SER A 145 15.60 27.49 3.86
CA SER A 145 15.83 26.54 2.78
C SER A 145 15.58 25.12 3.27
N VAL A 146 14.92 24.31 2.46
CA VAL A 146 14.57 22.92 2.80
C VAL A 146 15.02 21.94 1.73
N GLU A 147 15.14 20.69 2.13
CA GLU A 147 15.24 19.53 1.27
C GLU A 147 13.98 18.68 1.48
N ILE A 148 13.46 18.07 0.41
CA ILE A 148 12.29 17.20 0.47
C ILE A 148 12.58 15.83 -0.13
N LYS A 149 11.88 14.81 0.37
CA LYS A 149 11.75 13.48 -0.22
C LYS A 149 10.27 13.14 -0.28
N LEU A 150 9.80 12.75 -1.47
CA LEU A 150 8.43 12.31 -1.68
C LEU A 150 8.42 10.79 -1.78
N PHE A 151 7.51 10.16 -1.05
CA PHE A 151 7.31 8.72 -1.02
C PHE A 151 5.92 8.39 -1.50
N ALA A 152 5.79 7.25 -2.18
CA ALA A 152 4.52 6.73 -2.65
C ALA A 152 4.41 5.24 -2.31
N VAL A 153 3.24 4.82 -1.87
CA VAL A 153 2.91 3.43 -1.53
C VAL A 153 1.66 3.05 -2.29
N GLU A 154 1.71 1.99 -3.09
CA GLU A 154 0.50 1.47 -3.75
C GLU A 154 -0.47 0.91 -2.73
N VAL A 155 -1.73 1.31 -2.88
CA VAL A 155 -2.83 0.95 -1.99
C VAL A 155 -4.06 0.54 -2.79
N VAL A 156 -4.94 -0.24 -2.16
CA VAL A 156 -6.26 -0.59 -2.70
C VAL A 156 -7.37 -0.11 -1.77
N TYR A 157 -8.42 0.43 -2.36
CA TYR A 157 -9.64 0.83 -1.68
C TYR A 157 -10.53 -0.38 -1.45
N VAL A 158 -10.86 -0.66 -0.20
CA VAL A 158 -11.85 -1.67 0.21
C VAL A 158 -13.15 -0.93 0.56
N PRO A 159 -14.26 -1.19 -0.16
CA PRO A 159 -15.51 -0.47 0.06
C PRO A 159 -16.16 -0.84 1.39
N GLN A 160 -17.02 0.06 1.86
CA GLN A 160 -17.89 -0.20 3.00
C GLN A 160 -18.84 -1.38 2.69
N GLY A 161 -19.11 -2.20 3.69
CA GLY A 161 -20.08 -3.28 3.56
C GLY A 161 -19.92 -4.34 4.64
N SER A 162 -20.98 -5.12 4.83
CA SER A 162 -20.97 -6.28 5.73
C SER A 162 -20.03 -7.36 5.21
N PHE A 163 -19.52 -8.22 6.08
CA PHE A 163 -18.65 -9.32 5.70
C PHE A 163 -18.61 -10.38 6.80
N TYR A 164 -18.08 -11.55 6.48
CA TYR A 164 -17.99 -12.66 7.41
C TYR A 164 -16.55 -12.87 7.89
N LEU A 165 -16.41 -13.02 9.20
CA LEU A 165 -15.22 -13.55 9.85
C LEU A 165 -15.32 -15.06 9.96
N GLY A 166 -14.24 -15.76 9.61
CA GLY A 166 -14.22 -17.20 9.45
C GLY A 166 -15.11 -17.69 8.31
N SER A 167 -15.25 -19.00 8.24
CA SER A 167 -16.12 -19.68 7.28
C SER A 167 -16.99 -20.71 8.01
N ASN A 168 -17.69 -21.55 7.26
CA ASN A 168 -18.38 -22.72 7.79
C ASN A 168 -17.60 -24.02 7.46
N GLY A 169 -16.28 -23.92 7.30
CA GLY A 169 -15.38 -25.02 7.00
C GLY A 169 -14.71 -25.61 8.24
N THR A 170 -13.53 -26.20 8.02
CA THR A 170 -12.74 -26.92 9.03
C THR A 170 -11.41 -26.24 9.32
N GLU A 171 -11.25 -24.98 8.92
CA GLU A 171 -10.03 -24.21 9.11
C GLU A 171 -9.72 -24.06 10.61
N PRO A 172 -8.48 -24.34 11.04
CA PRO A 172 -8.11 -24.12 12.43
C PRO A 172 -7.91 -22.62 12.72
N TYR A 173 -8.04 -22.23 13.99
CA TYR A 173 -7.67 -20.90 14.50
C TYR A 173 -8.40 -19.70 13.86
N HIS A 174 -9.64 -19.88 13.40
CA HIS A 174 -10.42 -18.82 12.77
C HIS A 174 -11.29 -18.03 13.77
N LEU A 175 -11.66 -16.81 13.37
CA LEU A 175 -12.65 -15.98 14.06
C LEU A 175 -14.06 -16.49 13.78
N ARG A 176 -14.90 -16.64 14.81
CA ARG A 176 -16.19 -17.32 14.70
C ARG A 176 -17.22 -16.78 15.67
N ARG A 177 -18.44 -17.32 15.60
CA ARG A 177 -19.46 -17.09 16.61
C ARG A 177 -19.09 -17.70 17.96
N GLY A 178 -19.52 -17.04 19.03
CA GLY A 178 -19.31 -17.50 20.41
C GLY A 178 -19.99 -18.82 20.74
N ASP A 179 -21.20 -19.05 20.24
CA ASP A 179 -22.03 -20.20 20.60
C ASP A 179 -21.79 -21.45 19.73
N LYS A 180 -21.19 -21.29 18.54
CA LYS A 180 -21.01 -22.39 17.58
C LYS A 180 -19.83 -22.14 16.63
N ASP A 181 -19.31 -23.23 16.07
CA ASP A 181 -18.17 -23.19 15.16
C ASP A 181 -18.60 -22.85 13.72
N THR A 182 -18.99 -21.59 13.52
CA THR A 182 -19.41 -21.06 12.22
C THR A 182 -19.01 -19.59 12.08
N CYS A 183 -18.99 -19.10 10.85
CA CYS A 183 -18.69 -17.71 10.54
C CYS A 183 -19.52 -16.68 11.36
N PHE A 184 -18.91 -15.53 11.62
CA PHE A 184 -19.50 -14.39 12.33
C PHE A 184 -19.71 -13.22 11.38
N ASN A 185 -20.92 -12.67 11.31
CA ASN A 185 -21.23 -11.57 10.38
C ASN A 185 -20.99 -10.20 11.03
N VAL A 186 -20.10 -9.40 10.45
CA VAL A 186 -19.86 -8.01 10.85
C VAL A 186 -20.72 -7.09 9.98
N THR A 187 -21.63 -6.34 10.60
CA THR A 187 -22.67 -5.56 9.91
C THR A 187 -22.61 -4.06 10.20
N SER A 188 -21.70 -3.60 11.07
CA SER A 188 -21.51 -2.19 11.39
C SER A 188 -20.16 -1.96 12.09
N GLU A 189 -19.80 -0.69 12.32
CA GLU A 189 -18.69 -0.32 13.22
C GLU A 189 -19.11 -0.21 14.70
N ASN A 190 -20.32 -0.64 15.08
CA ASN A 190 -20.72 -0.66 16.49
C ASN A 190 -19.87 -1.63 17.30
N ALA A 191 -19.78 -1.41 18.61
CA ALA A 191 -18.98 -2.26 19.49
C ALA A 191 -19.37 -3.75 19.37
N LEU A 192 -18.36 -4.63 19.38
CA LEU A 192 -18.55 -6.08 19.36
C LEU A 192 -18.16 -6.66 20.71
N THR A 193 -19.03 -7.49 21.28
CA THR A 193 -18.71 -8.27 22.47
C THR A 193 -17.89 -9.50 22.05
N VAL A 194 -16.81 -9.78 22.77
CA VAL A 194 -16.05 -11.02 22.66
C VAL A 194 -16.51 -11.92 23.79
N GLY A 195 -17.04 -13.10 23.46
CA GLY A 195 -17.75 -13.95 24.41
C GLY A 195 -18.28 -15.24 23.78
N THR A 196 -19.12 -15.96 24.52
CA THR A 196 -19.63 -17.29 24.12
C THR A 196 -21.11 -17.29 23.73
N LEU A 197 -21.75 -16.11 23.66
CA LEU A 197 -23.14 -16.01 23.20
C LEU A 197 -23.23 -16.00 21.67
N ALA A 198 -24.44 -16.19 21.15
CA ALA A 198 -24.68 -16.24 19.71
C ALA A 198 -24.38 -14.93 18.97
N SER A 199 -24.46 -13.80 19.66
CA SER A 199 -24.14 -12.46 19.17
C SER A 199 -22.67 -12.08 19.31
N ASP A 200 -21.87 -12.91 19.97
CA ASP A 200 -20.52 -12.56 20.36
C ASP A 200 -19.50 -13.08 19.34
N LEU A 201 -18.43 -12.31 19.15
CA LEU A 201 -17.24 -12.75 18.43
C LEU A 201 -16.41 -13.67 19.34
N PHE A 202 -15.78 -14.68 18.76
CA PHE A 202 -14.97 -15.62 19.51
C PHE A 202 -13.78 -16.15 18.70
N SER A 203 -12.72 -16.54 19.43
CA SER A 203 -11.57 -17.29 18.91
C SER A 203 -11.21 -18.39 19.91
N ALA A 204 -11.07 -19.63 19.43
CA ALA A 204 -10.82 -20.79 20.28
C ALA A 204 -9.39 -20.85 20.86
N SER A 205 -8.43 -20.15 20.24
CA SER A 205 -7.00 -20.17 20.62
C SER A 205 -6.59 -19.06 21.59
N GLY A 206 -7.55 -18.36 22.21
CA GLY A 206 -7.25 -17.31 23.20
C GLY A 206 -6.63 -16.03 22.62
N THR A 207 -6.61 -15.89 21.30
CA THR A 207 -6.09 -14.71 20.59
C THR A 207 -6.95 -13.46 20.83
N LEU A 208 -8.25 -13.67 21.11
CA LEU A 208 -9.16 -12.63 21.59
C LEU A 208 -9.52 -12.93 23.04
N GLN A 209 -9.25 -11.98 23.93
CA GLN A 209 -9.64 -12.06 25.34
C GLN A 209 -11.10 -11.63 25.51
N ASN A 210 -11.79 -12.19 26.51
CA ASN A 210 -13.16 -11.83 26.87
C ASN A 210 -13.28 -10.31 27.09
N GLY A 211 -14.28 -9.66 26.50
CA GLY A 211 -14.38 -8.19 26.59
C GLY A 211 -15.22 -7.55 25.49
N THR A 212 -14.88 -6.31 25.16
CA THR A 212 -15.59 -5.52 24.14
C THR A 212 -14.58 -4.84 23.22
N ILE A 213 -14.69 -5.10 21.92
CA ILE A 213 -14.02 -4.33 20.88
C ILE A 213 -14.82 -3.04 20.69
N PRO A 214 -14.28 -1.86 21.06
CA PRO A 214 -15.04 -0.62 21.06
C PRO A 214 -15.38 -0.14 19.65
N ALA A 215 -16.38 0.72 19.52
CA ALA A 215 -16.84 1.23 18.24
C ALA A 215 -15.73 1.95 17.44
N LEU A 216 -14.80 2.63 18.13
CA LEU A 216 -13.67 3.34 17.52
C LEU A 216 -12.56 2.41 17.00
N TYR A 217 -12.51 1.15 17.42
CA TYR A 217 -11.55 0.19 16.87
C TYR A 217 -12.00 -0.20 15.45
N PRO A 218 -11.15 -0.12 14.41
CA PRO A 218 -11.55 -0.48 13.05
C PRO A 218 -11.93 -1.96 12.98
N LYS A 219 -13.17 -2.24 12.58
CA LYS A 219 -13.65 -3.62 12.39
C LYS A 219 -13.82 -3.98 10.92
N GLY A 220 -13.52 -3.05 10.03
CA GLY A 220 -13.57 -3.24 8.58
C GLY A 220 -14.95 -3.11 7.97
N PHE A 221 -16.02 -2.79 8.72
CA PHE A 221 -17.31 -2.51 8.10
C PHE A 221 -17.22 -1.25 7.23
N ASN A 222 -16.66 -0.16 7.78
CA ASN A 222 -16.39 1.07 7.04
C ASN A 222 -15.41 0.81 5.88
N SER A 223 -15.40 1.68 4.88
CA SER A 223 -14.38 1.61 3.83
C SER A 223 -13.01 2.00 4.37
N PHE A 224 -11.96 1.41 3.83
CA PHE A 224 -10.58 1.73 4.17
C PHE A 224 -9.66 1.52 2.98
N TRP A 225 -8.45 2.08 3.06
CA TRP A 225 -7.36 1.78 2.15
C TRP A 225 -6.37 0.84 2.83
N CYS A 226 -5.75 -0.03 2.04
CA CYS A 226 -4.73 -0.95 2.51
C CYS A 226 -3.58 -1.03 1.53
N MET A 227 -2.35 -1.29 2.01
CA MET A 227 -1.20 -1.52 1.13
C MET A 227 -1.49 -2.69 0.20
N LYS A 228 -1.21 -2.50 -1.08
CA LYS A 228 -1.46 -3.50 -2.13
C LYS A 228 -0.47 -4.66 -2.05
N TYR A 229 0.75 -4.37 -1.62
CA TYR A 229 1.88 -5.30 -1.53
C TYR A 229 2.50 -5.29 -0.12
N GLU A 230 3.35 -6.27 0.13
CA GLU A 230 4.27 -6.31 1.25
C GLU A 230 5.23 -5.11 1.22
N ILE A 231 5.84 -4.81 2.36
CA ILE A 231 6.93 -3.83 2.46
C ILE A 231 8.12 -4.35 1.66
N SER A 232 8.58 -3.60 0.66
CA SER A 232 9.76 -3.95 -0.13
C SER A 232 11.08 -3.56 0.56
N GLN A 233 12.20 -4.15 0.14
CA GLN A 233 13.52 -3.76 0.65
C GLN A 233 13.83 -2.30 0.39
N GLN A 234 13.42 -1.76 -0.77
CA GLN A 234 13.57 -0.34 -1.09
C GLN A 234 12.75 0.55 -0.14
N GLN A 235 11.49 0.21 0.12
CA GLN A 235 10.66 0.99 1.05
C GLN A 235 11.27 1.02 2.46
N TYR A 236 11.84 -0.10 2.92
CA TYR A 236 12.51 -0.13 4.21
C TYR A 236 13.85 0.63 4.20
N ALA A 237 14.62 0.58 3.10
CA ALA A 237 15.84 1.39 2.93
C ALA A 237 15.53 2.89 3.02
N ASP A 238 14.46 3.32 2.35
CA ASP A 238 14.00 4.70 2.31
C ASP A 238 13.60 5.20 3.70
N PHE A 239 12.91 4.36 4.47
CA PHE A 239 12.62 4.59 5.88
C PHE A 239 13.92 4.79 6.67
N LEU A 240 14.84 3.80 6.67
CA LEU A 240 16.10 3.86 7.41
C LEU A 240 16.95 5.09 7.05
N ASN A 241 17.03 5.43 5.76
CA ASN A 241 17.79 6.58 5.23
C ASN A 241 17.21 7.95 5.60
N THR A 242 16.07 7.98 6.30
CA THR A 242 15.49 9.21 6.86
C THR A 242 15.45 9.24 8.38
N LEU A 243 15.92 8.20 9.05
CA LEU A 243 16.11 8.19 10.51
C LEU A 243 17.45 8.81 10.89
N ASP A 244 17.64 9.09 12.19
CA ASP A 244 18.98 9.32 12.72
C ASP A 244 19.82 8.03 12.64
N ALA A 245 21.15 8.19 12.60
CA ALA A 245 22.07 7.09 12.35
C ALA A 245 22.03 5.99 13.43
N ALA A 246 21.80 6.36 14.70
CA ALA A 246 21.74 5.39 15.79
C ALA A 246 20.49 4.52 15.68
N THR A 247 19.33 5.14 15.44
CA THR A 247 18.05 4.47 15.22
C THR A 247 18.07 3.59 13.97
N ALA A 248 18.69 4.07 12.88
CA ALA A 248 18.85 3.27 11.67
C ALA A 248 19.73 2.03 11.92
N THR A 249 20.84 2.19 12.63
CA THR A 249 21.78 1.08 12.92
C THR A 249 21.11 -0.06 13.71
N THR A 250 20.28 0.27 14.71
CA THR A 250 19.60 -0.75 15.52
C THR A 250 18.48 -1.48 14.77
N ARG A 251 17.94 -0.86 13.72
CA ARG A 251 16.83 -1.36 12.91
C ARG A 251 17.25 -1.96 11.56
N THR A 252 18.54 -1.90 11.20
CA THR A 252 19.02 -2.39 9.91
C THR A 252 19.19 -3.91 9.96
N PRO A 253 18.40 -4.69 9.20
CA PRO A 253 18.57 -6.13 9.09
C PRO A 253 19.87 -6.47 8.35
N SER A 254 20.34 -7.71 8.52
CA SER A 254 21.53 -8.23 7.82
C SER A 254 21.41 -8.24 6.29
N ALA A 255 20.21 -8.04 5.74
CA ALA A 255 19.95 -7.95 4.30
C ALA A 255 20.58 -6.71 3.62
N PHE A 256 20.92 -5.67 4.38
CA PHE A 256 21.54 -4.45 3.85
C PHE A 256 23.06 -4.53 3.96
N THR A 257 23.70 -5.09 2.94
CA THR A 257 25.16 -5.29 2.93
C THR A 257 25.92 -4.23 2.13
N THR A 258 25.23 -3.28 1.48
CA THR A 258 25.83 -2.24 0.65
C THR A 258 25.36 -0.83 1.02
N GLY A 259 26.22 0.16 0.79
CA GLY A 259 25.99 1.54 1.23
C GLY A 259 26.26 1.76 2.73
N SER A 260 26.11 3.00 3.17
CA SER A 260 26.17 3.39 4.58
C SER A 260 25.13 4.48 4.84
N HIS A 261 24.51 4.48 6.01
CA HIS A 261 23.53 5.52 6.38
C HIS A 261 24.14 6.92 6.19
N PRO A 262 23.43 7.88 5.57
CA PRO A 262 22.01 7.87 5.16
C PRO A 262 21.77 7.45 3.69
N ALA A 263 22.64 6.60 3.14
CA ALA A 263 22.59 6.06 1.78
C ALA A 263 22.77 4.53 1.79
N LEU A 264 21.99 3.83 2.61
CA LEU A 264 21.83 2.38 2.56
C LEU A 264 21.19 1.99 1.22
N ILE A 265 21.71 0.93 0.60
CA ILE A 265 21.23 0.42 -0.68
C ILE A 265 20.78 -1.04 -0.46
N PRO A 266 19.51 -1.38 -0.75
CA PRO A 266 19.06 -2.76 -0.67
C PRO A 266 19.70 -3.59 -1.78
N ASN A 267 20.02 -4.85 -1.48
CA ASN A 267 20.57 -5.76 -2.49
C ASN A 267 19.53 -6.14 -3.55
N GLN A 268 18.25 -6.18 -3.16
CA GLN A 268 17.13 -6.60 -4.01
C GLN A 268 15.94 -5.65 -3.77
N PRO A 269 15.96 -4.43 -4.36
CA PRO A 269 15.03 -3.35 -4.03
C PRO A 269 13.55 -3.73 -4.05
N GLU A 270 13.13 -4.53 -5.03
CA GLU A 270 11.73 -4.91 -5.27
C GLU A 270 11.29 -6.15 -4.47
N ARG A 271 12.19 -6.77 -3.70
CA ARG A 271 11.87 -7.97 -2.91
C ARG A 271 11.08 -7.61 -1.66
N ALA A 272 10.14 -8.47 -1.27
CA ALA A 272 9.48 -8.35 0.02
C ALA A 272 10.51 -8.46 1.16
N MET A 273 10.41 -7.57 2.14
CA MET A 273 11.23 -7.62 3.34
C MET A 273 10.87 -8.84 4.20
N ASN A 274 11.89 -9.53 4.69
CA ASN A 274 11.78 -10.52 5.75
C ASN A 274 12.48 -10.04 7.02
N SER A 275 12.25 -10.76 8.12
CA SER A 275 12.93 -10.54 9.40
C SER A 275 12.68 -9.15 10.02
N LEU A 276 11.54 -8.52 9.71
CA LEU A 276 11.06 -7.34 10.42
C LEU A 276 10.39 -7.76 11.72
N SER A 277 10.71 -7.06 12.82
CA SER A 277 9.94 -7.18 14.06
C SER A 277 8.63 -6.40 13.98
N ASN A 278 7.72 -6.63 14.93
CA ASN A 278 6.50 -5.83 15.05
C ASN A 278 6.83 -4.33 15.22
N ASP A 279 7.87 -4.01 15.98
CA ASP A 279 8.28 -2.62 16.21
C ASP A 279 8.81 -1.96 14.93
N ASP A 280 9.49 -2.72 14.07
CA ASP A 280 9.97 -2.22 12.78
C ASP A 280 8.80 -1.90 11.84
N VAL A 281 7.83 -2.81 11.76
CA VAL A 281 6.61 -2.62 10.95
C VAL A 281 5.82 -1.41 11.45
N LEU A 282 5.58 -1.32 12.76
CA LEU A 282 4.85 -0.20 13.35
C LEU A 282 5.60 1.13 13.18
N SER A 283 6.93 1.14 13.31
CA SER A 283 7.74 2.34 13.10
C SER A 283 7.68 2.82 11.64
N LEU A 284 7.70 1.91 10.66
CA LEU A 284 7.57 2.26 9.25
C LEU A 284 6.18 2.77 8.92
N LEU A 285 5.13 2.14 9.48
CA LEU A 285 3.75 2.59 9.28
C LEU A 285 3.53 3.99 9.88
N ASP A 286 4.00 4.23 11.11
CA ASP A 286 3.96 5.57 11.71
C ASP A 286 4.74 6.60 10.89
N TRP A 287 5.95 6.24 10.45
CA TRP A 287 6.75 7.10 9.57
C TRP A 287 6.02 7.45 8.27
N SER A 288 5.28 6.51 7.69
CA SER A 288 4.48 6.74 6.48
C SER A 288 3.09 7.33 6.76
N ALA A 289 2.76 7.65 8.01
CA ALA A 289 1.41 8.08 8.43
C ALA A 289 0.30 7.07 8.03
N LEU A 290 0.64 5.79 8.13
CA LEU A 290 -0.26 4.65 7.99
C LEU A 290 -0.44 3.96 9.34
N ARG A 291 -1.40 3.05 9.40
CA ARG A 291 -1.64 2.18 10.56
C ARG A 291 -1.62 0.71 10.14
N PRO A 292 -1.38 -0.23 11.07
CA PRO A 292 -1.60 -1.63 10.78
C PRO A 292 -3.06 -1.89 10.41
N MET A 293 -3.25 -2.83 9.49
CA MET A 293 -4.57 -3.40 9.22
C MET A 293 -4.95 -4.32 10.38
N THR A 294 -6.22 -4.25 10.81
CA THR A 294 -6.72 -5.21 11.80
C THR A 294 -6.97 -6.57 11.13
N GLU A 295 -6.98 -7.65 11.91
CA GLU A 295 -7.33 -8.99 11.40
C GLU A 295 -8.73 -8.98 10.73
N LEU A 296 -9.66 -8.19 11.27
CA LEU A 296 -11.01 -8.09 10.75
C LEU A 296 -11.04 -7.39 9.37
N GLU A 297 -10.29 -6.31 9.21
CA GLU A 297 -10.10 -5.63 7.93
C GLU A 297 -9.39 -6.53 6.92
N TYR A 298 -8.39 -7.28 7.38
CA TYR A 298 -7.64 -8.22 6.55
C TYR A 298 -8.55 -9.32 6.01
N GLU A 299 -9.36 -9.94 6.86
CA GLU A 299 -10.29 -10.97 6.42
C GLU A 299 -11.33 -10.43 5.43
N LYS A 300 -11.84 -9.21 5.65
CA LYS A 300 -12.69 -8.53 4.66
C LYS A 300 -11.96 -8.26 3.35
N ALA A 301 -10.72 -7.77 3.38
CA ALA A 301 -9.94 -7.52 2.18
C ALA A 301 -9.62 -8.82 1.42
N CYS A 302 -9.55 -9.96 2.13
CA CYS A 302 -9.36 -11.28 1.53
C CYS A 302 -10.62 -11.90 0.93
N ARG A 303 -11.76 -11.80 1.61
CA ARG A 303 -13.01 -12.50 1.22
C ARG A 303 -14.01 -11.62 0.50
N GLY A 304 -13.93 -10.31 0.68
CA GLY A 304 -14.79 -9.33 0.06
C GLY A 304 -15.96 -8.86 0.92
N ALA A 305 -16.45 -7.67 0.61
CA ALA A 305 -17.67 -7.14 1.19
C ALA A 305 -18.90 -7.80 0.54
N ASN A 306 -19.90 -8.10 1.37
CA ASN A 306 -21.19 -8.66 0.98
C ASN A 306 -21.08 -9.99 0.22
N GLN A 307 -20.00 -10.75 0.48
CA GLN A 307 -19.79 -12.09 -0.05
C GLN A 307 -20.07 -13.14 1.03
N ALA A 308 -20.61 -14.28 0.64
CA ALA A 308 -20.67 -15.44 1.51
C ALA A 308 -19.29 -16.09 1.58
N PRO A 309 -18.79 -16.51 2.76
CA PRO A 309 -17.50 -17.15 2.88
C PRO A 309 -17.53 -18.53 2.23
N VAL A 310 -16.50 -18.88 1.46
CA VAL A 310 -16.35 -20.25 0.93
C VAL A 310 -15.56 -21.08 1.93
N PRO A 311 -16.07 -22.25 2.36
CA PRO A 311 -15.36 -23.14 3.28
C PRO A 311 -13.97 -23.54 2.78
N ASN A 312 -12.95 -23.37 3.63
CA ASN A 312 -11.55 -23.73 3.39
C ASN A 312 -10.87 -22.96 2.24
N GLU A 313 -11.46 -21.87 1.76
CA GLU A 313 -10.83 -21.07 0.70
C GLU A 313 -9.59 -20.34 1.19
N TYR A 314 -8.61 -20.24 0.31
CA TYR A 314 -7.49 -19.32 0.46
C TYR A 314 -7.89 -17.92 -0.01
N ALA A 315 -6.99 -16.94 0.15
CA ALA A 315 -7.24 -15.54 -0.20
C ALA A 315 -7.74 -15.35 -1.64
N TRP A 316 -7.39 -16.26 -2.56
CA TRP A 316 -7.79 -16.23 -3.96
C TRP A 316 -9.12 -16.91 -4.29
N GLY A 317 -9.88 -17.35 -3.29
CA GLY A 317 -11.30 -17.71 -3.44
C GLY A 317 -11.59 -19.18 -3.73
N ASN A 318 -10.59 -20.06 -3.58
CA ASN A 318 -10.77 -21.50 -3.69
C ASN A 318 -9.71 -22.25 -2.87
N THR A 319 -9.78 -23.58 -2.88
CA THR A 319 -8.95 -24.48 -2.06
C THR A 319 -7.68 -24.96 -2.78
N THR A 320 -7.34 -24.41 -3.95
CA THR A 320 -6.21 -24.89 -4.76
C THR A 320 -4.95 -24.08 -4.46
N ILE A 321 -3.94 -24.74 -3.89
CA ILE A 321 -2.56 -24.23 -3.79
C ILE A 321 -1.75 -24.77 -4.97
N GLU A 322 -1.00 -23.88 -5.60
CA GLU A 322 0.02 -24.23 -6.56
C GLU A 322 1.31 -23.48 -6.19
N PHE A 323 2.34 -24.22 -5.78
CA PHE A 323 3.61 -23.59 -5.40
C PHE A 323 4.30 -22.99 -6.61
N VAL A 324 4.96 -21.86 -6.41
CA VAL A 324 5.71 -21.20 -7.48
C VAL A 324 6.84 -22.07 -8.01
N GLN A 325 7.01 -22.15 -9.34
CA GLN A 325 8.05 -22.94 -10.00
C GLN A 325 8.74 -22.18 -11.14
N THR A 326 9.90 -22.69 -11.53
CA THR A 326 10.70 -22.21 -12.67
C THR A 326 10.94 -20.69 -12.62
N PRO A 327 11.61 -20.20 -11.56
CA PRO A 327 11.87 -18.78 -11.45
C PRO A 327 12.88 -18.31 -12.50
N THR A 328 12.71 -17.07 -12.95
CA THR A 328 13.67 -16.35 -13.80
C THR A 328 14.02 -15.03 -13.12
N ASP A 329 15.26 -14.56 -13.27
CA ASP A 329 15.74 -13.24 -12.79
C ASP A 329 15.51 -13.00 -11.28
N ILE A 330 15.72 -14.03 -10.47
CA ILE A 330 15.54 -13.97 -9.01
C ILE A 330 16.33 -12.81 -8.42
N GLY A 331 15.63 -11.93 -7.71
CA GLY A 331 16.22 -10.78 -7.01
C GLY A 331 16.40 -9.54 -7.87
N LEU A 332 16.00 -9.59 -9.14
CA LEU A 332 15.97 -8.43 -10.03
C LEU A 332 14.55 -7.90 -10.15
N SER A 333 14.41 -6.67 -10.66
CA SER A 333 13.11 -6.07 -10.98
C SER A 333 12.31 -6.86 -12.03
N THR A 334 13.00 -7.70 -12.81
CA THR A 334 12.41 -8.60 -13.81
C THR A 334 12.08 -10.00 -13.26
N GLU A 335 12.11 -10.23 -11.94
CA GLU A 335 11.79 -11.54 -11.36
C GLU A 335 10.40 -12.04 -11.79
N THR A 336 10.35 -13.28 -12.31
CA THR A 336 9.14 -13.95 -12.79
C THR A 336 9.06 -15.39 -12.32
N TRP A 337 7.84 -15.93 -12.31
CA TRP A 337 7.54 -17.33 -11.99
C TRP A 337 6.59 -17.88 -13.05
N ALA A 338 6.93 -19.04 -13.62
CA ALA A 338 6.18 -19.60 -14.76
C ALA A 338 4.82 -20.18 -14.37
N SER A 339 4.70 -20.65 -13.13
CA SER A 339 3.47 -21.19 -12.56
C SER A 339 3.46 -20.96 -11.04
N GLY A 340 2.29 -21.20 -10.44
CA GLY A 340 2.07 -21.10 -9.00
C GLY A 340 1.46 -19.78 -8.55
N ASN A 341 0.73 -19.86 -7.45
CA ASN A 341 -0.02 -18.76 -6.86
C ASN A 341 0.45 -18.39 -5.44
N ILE A 342 1.51 -19.03 -4.93
CA ILE A 342 2.02 -18.76 -3.59
C ILE A 342 3.53 -19.00 -3.47
N GLY A 343 4.23 -18.00 -2.90
CA GLY A 343 5.65 -18.07 -2.55
C GLY A 343 5.94 -18.80 -1.22
N TYR A 344 5.19 -19.84 -0.89
CA TYR A 344 5.32 -20.56 0.39
C TYR A 344 6.50 -21.54 0.39
N ASN A 345 7.20 -21.66 1.53
CA ASN A 345 8.39 -22.51 1.71
C ASN A 345 9.56 -22.23 0.75
N ASN A 346 9.60 -21.04 0.14
CA ASN A 346 10.78 -20.61 -0.59
C ASN A 346 11.92 -20.26 0.37
N SER A 347 13.16 -20.49 -0.05
CA SER A 347 14.37 -20.13 0.72
C SER A 347 14.50 -18.62 0.94
N TYR A 348 13.70 -17.82 0.22
CA TYR A 348 13.69 -16.37 0.27
C TYR A 348 12.31 -15.83 -0.14
N PRO A 349 11.92 -14.62 0.31
CA PRO A 349 10.74 -13.95 -0.20
C PRO A 349 10.87 -13.69 -1.69
N ILE A 350 9.76 -13.70 -2.41
CA ILE A 350 9.70 -13.33 -3.83
C ILE A 350 9.59 -11.80 -3.97
N ARG A 351 9.72 -11.31 -5.20
CA ARG A 351 9.47 -9.90 -5.52
C ARG A 351 8.02 -9.50 -5.17
N CYS A 352 7.84 -8.30 -4.60
CA CYS A 352 6.50 -7.77 -4.30
C CYS A 352 5.64 -7.82 -5.56
N GLY A 353 4.50 -8.51 -5.48
CA GLY A 353 3.58 -8.65 -6.59
C GLY A 353 4.05 -9.54 -7.75
N ALA A 354 5.12 -10.33 -7.62
CA ALA A 354 5.71 -11.11 -8.72
C ALA A 354 4.72 -11.95 -9.55
N LEU A 355 3.61 -12.38 -8.93
CA LEU A 355 2.59 -13.24 -9.55
C LEU A 355 1.46 -12.45 -10.21
N ALA A 356 1.36 -11.14 -9.96
CA ALA A 356 0.37 -10.24 -10.53
C ALA A 356 0.84 -9.69 -11.88
N THR A 357 0.37 -10.34 -12.96
CA THR A 357 0.64 -9.95 -14.35
C THR A 357 -0.63 -9.43 -15.03
N SER A 358 -0.51 -8.84 -16.21
CA SER A 358 -1.65 -8.35 -17.00
C SER A 358 -2.63 -9.44 -17.43
N THR A 359 -2.22 -10.71 -17.39
CA THR A 359 -3.07 -11.88 -17.71
C THR A 359 -3.41 -12.71 -16.49
N SER A 360 -2.91 -12.36 -15.30
CA SER A 360 -3.17 -13.12 -14.10
C SER A 360 -4.62 -12.99 -13.65
N THR A 361 -5.18 -14.11 -13.23
CA THR A 361 -6.46 -14.17 -12.51
C THR A 361 -6.21 -14.06 -11.01
N ARG A 362 -7.26 -13.76 -10.23
CA ARG A 362 -7.21 -13.81 -8.75
C ARG A 362 -6.52 -15.08 -8.24
N GLN A 363 -6.86 -16.25 -8.82
CA GLN A 363 -6.22 -17.53 -8.49
C GLN A 363 -4.74 -17.56 -8.87
N SER A 364 -4.40 -17.30 -10.13
CA SER A 364 -3.02 -17.52 -10.62
C SER A 364 -2.01 -16.54 -10.05
N SER A 365 -2.48 -15.44 -9.47
CA SER A 365 -1.63 -14.43 -8.84
C SER A 365 -1.63 -14.50 -7.31
N GLY A 366 -2.41 -15.42 -6.71
CA GLY A 366 -2.55 -15.52 -5.25
C GLY A 366 -3.32 -14.33 -4.64
N GLY A 367 -3.98 -13.55 -5.48
CA GLY A 367 -4.58 -12.28 -5.11
C GLY A 367 -5.78 -12.45 -4.21
N SER A 368 -5.92 -11.57 -3.24
CA SER A 368 -7.11 -11.49 -2.40
C SER A 368 -8.33 -11.03 -3.21
N PHE A 369 -9.55 -11.12 -2.66
CA PHE A 369 -10.74 -10.58 -3.33
C PHE A 369 -10.60 -9.09 -3.67
N MET A 370 -9.88 -8.33 -2.83
CA MET A 370 -9.53 -6.94 -3.06
C MET A 370 -8.14 -6.75 -3.70
N ALA A 371 -7.58 -7.78 -4.33
CA ALA A 371 -6.26 -7.76 -4.97
C ALA A 371 -5.09 -7.38 -4.05
N LEU A 372 -5.12 -7.86 -2.79
CA LEU A 372 -3.92 -7.92 -1.94
C LEU A 372 -3.06 -9.11 -2.37
N TRP A 373 -1.75 -8.89 -2.45
CA TRP A 373 -0.77 -9.92 -2.81
C TRP A 373 -0.06 -10.46 -1.56
N LYS A 374 0.49 -11.67 -1.64
CA LYS A 374 1.17 -12.39 -0.54
C LYS A 374 2.51 -12.98 -0.97
#